data_AF-F9UBN8-F1
#
_entry.id   AF-F9UBN8-F1
#
_cell.length_a   1.000
_cell.length_b   1.000
_cell.length_c   1.000
_cell.angle_alpha   90.00
_cell.angle_beta   90.00
_cell.angle_gamma   90.00
#
_symmetry.space_group_name_H-M   'P 1'
#
loop_
_entity.id
_entity.type
_entity.pdbx_description
1 polymer ?
#
loop_
_entity_poly.entity_id
_entity_poly.type
_entity_poly.pdbx_seq_one_letter_code
_entity_poly.pdbx_strand_id
1 'polypeptide(L)'
;MTRSNRQVPAMLAALLATAVFASPASALQEADFNYESTEDLYQICSVAADADGYASASLACRAFLEATVQYHDGVTARNGLKRLICYPQGATIADAREAFVAWAKANSGNAELMGEQPVKGVVRALAAKYPCKGKK
;
A
#
# COMPACT_ATOMS: atom_id res chain seq x y z
N MET A 1 7.26 81.27 18.62
CA MET A 1 6.66 80.42 19.68
C MET A 1 5.33 79.92 19.13
N THR A 2 4.96 78.65 18.98
CA THR A 2 5.42 77.38 19.60
C THR A 2 4.86 76.18 18.80
N ARG A 3 5.69 75.15 18.65
CA ARG A 3 5.45 73.69 18.47
C ARG A 3 4.65 73.11 17.28
N SER A 4 5.45 72.50 16.40
CA SER A 4 5.26 71.25 15.66
C SER A 4 4.40 70.19 16.37
N ASN A 5 3.51 69.53 15.62
CA ASN A 5 3.25 68.10 15.81
C ASN A 5 2.86 67.42 14.48
N ARG A 6 3.77 66.60 13.95
CA ARG A 6 3.54 65.62 12.88
C ARG A 6 2.60 64.53 13.38
N GLN A 7 1.56 64.17 12.63
CA GLN A 7 1.11 62.78 12.55
C GLN A 7 0.61 62.46 11.13
N VAL A 8 1.25 61.45 10.52
CA VAL A 8 0.96 60.90 9.19
C VAL A 8 -0.24 59.95 9.32
N PRO A 9 -1.34 60.11 8.58
CA PRO A 9 -2.41 59.13 8.60
C PRO A 9 -2.17 58.06 7.52
N ALA A 10 -1.74 56.90 8.00
CA ALA A 10 -2.24 55.58 7.62
C ALA A 10 -2.37 55.26 6.11
N MET A 11 -1.25 55.18 5.39
CA MET A 11 -1.13 54.22 4.28
C MET A 11 -0.73 52.86 4.86
N LEU A 12 -1.68 52.05 5.33
CA LEU A 12 -1.51 50.62 5.67
C LEU A 12 -2.89 50.05 6.07
N ALA A 13 -3.83 50.04 5.14
CA ALA A 13 -5.11 49.35 5.32
C ALA A 13 -5.16 48.14 4.39
N ALA A 14 -4.88 46.99 5.02
CA ALA A 14 -5.37 45.66 4.69
C ALA A 14 -4.91 45.04 3.35
N LEU A 15 -3.73 44.39 3.39
CA LEU A 15 -3.59 43.08 2.73
C LEU A 15 -4.62 42.14 3.39
N LEU A 16 -5.80 42.01 2.78
CA LEU A 16 -6.76 40.96 3.14
C LEU A 16 -6.13 39.62 2.77
N ALA A 17 -5.67 38.91 3.80
CA ALA A 17 -5.14 37.58 3.76
C ALA A 17 -6.11 36.64 3.04
N THR A 18 -5.77 36.23 1.83
CA THR A 18 -6.29 34.98 1.24
C THR A 18 -5.69 33.83 2.04
N ALA A 19 -6.30 33.52 3.19
CA ALA A 19 -6.09 32.24 3.85
C ALA A 19 -6.61 31.16 2.90
N VAL A 20 -5.70 30.55 2.14
CA VAL A 20 -5.96 29.31 1.44
C VAL A 20 -6.30 28.30 2.54
N PHE A 21 -7.59 27.96 2.67
CA PHE A 21 -7.99 26.80 3.44
C PHE A 21 -7.41 25.57 2.73
N ALA A 22 -6.18 25.20 3.08
CA ALA A 22 -5.68 23.88 2.79
C ALA A 22 -6.54 22.93 3.63
N SER A 23 -7.56 22.33 3.02
CA SER A 23 -8.23 21.17 3.61
C SER A 23 -7.15 20.17 3.99
N PRO A 24 -7.14 19.64 5.23
CA PRO A 24 -6.20 18.57 5.55
C PRO A 24 -6.48 17.43 4.58
N ALA A 25 -5.48 17.09 3.77
CA ALA A 25 -5.48 15.82 3.07
C ALA A 25 -5.76 14.74 4.13
N SER A 26 -6.81 13.95 3.95
CA SER A 26 -7.13 12.85 4.86
C SER A 26 -5.96 11.88 4.82
N ALA A 27 -5.05 11.99 5.79
CA ALA A 27 -3.96 11.04 5.94
C ALA A 27 -4.57 9.66 6.15
N LEU A 28 -4.06 8.64 5.44
CA LEU A 28 -4.44 7.25 5.70
C LEU A 28 -4.29 6.98 7.21
N GLN A 29 -5.38 6.56 7.84
CA GLN A 29 -5.42 6.20 9.24
C GLN A 29 -5.04 4.73 9.39
N GLU A 30 -4.63 4.32 10.60
CA GLU A 30 -4.33 2.92 10.90
C GLU A 30 -5.48 1.98 10.53
N ALA A 31 -6.72 2.45 10.71
CA ALA A 31 -7.93 1.72 10.35
C ALA A 31 -8.08 1.44 8.83
N ASP A 32 -7.40 2.19 7.98
CA ASP A 32 -7.41 1.96 6.52
C ASP A 32 -6.52 0.78 6.11
N PHE A 33 -5.70 0.25 7.04
CA PHE A 33 -4.89 -0.96 6.84
C PHE A 33 -5.59 -2.20 7.39
N ASN A 34 -6.77 -2.51 6.85
CA ASN A 34 -7.45 -3.77 7.14
C ASN A 34 -6.81 -4.94 6.33
N TYR A 35 -6.72 -6.12 6.93
CA TYR A 35 -6.19 -7.34 6.31
C TYR A 35 -7.15 -8.52 6.49
N GLU A 36 -8.46 -8.26 6.50
CA GLU A 36 -9.49 -9.29 6.63
C GLU A 36 -9.64 -10.12 5.35
N SER A 37 -9.43 -9.49 4.20
CA SER A 37 -9.67 -10.11 2.89
C SER A 37 -8.55 -9.84 1.88
N THR A 38 -8.58 -10.61 0.79
CA THR A 38 -7.68 -10.44 -0.35
C THR A 38 -7.97 -9.14 -1.09
N GLU A 39 -9.23 -8.67 -1.10
CA GLU A 39 -9.60 -7.35 -1.58
C GLU A 39 -8.91 -6.24 -0.79
N ASP A 40 -8.92 -6.32 0.55
CA ASP A 40 -8.30 -5.28 1.38
C ASP A 40 -6.81 -5.13 1.07
N LEU A 41 -6.09 -6.27 1.00
CA LEU A 41 -4.68 -6.24 0.62
C LEU A 41 -4.48 -5.74 -0.82
N TYR A 42 -5.37 -6.08 -1.75
CA TYR A 42 -5.32 -5.57 -3.12
C TYR A 42 -5.45 -4.04 -3.16
N GLN A 43 -6.35 -3.46 -2.37
CA GLN A 43 -6.51 -2.01 -2.27
C GLN A 43 -5.25 -1.35 -1.72
N ILE A 44 -4.67 -1.87 -0.63
CA ILE A 44 -3.40 -1.38 -0.07
C ILE A 44 -2.26 -1.47 -1.10
N CYS A 45 -2.15 -2.60 -1.79
CA CYS A 45 -1.08 -2.84 -2.75
C CYS A 45 -1.24 -2.06 -4.06
N SER A 46 -2.42 -1.51 -4.36
CA SER A 46 -2.75 -0.87 -5.64
C SER A 46 -2.88 0.66 -5.56
N VAL A 47 -2.60 1.26 -4.40
CA VAL A 47 -2.58 2.72 -4.23
C VAL A 47 -1.65 3.36 -5.27
N ALA A 48 -2.15 4.40 -5.94
CA ALA A 48 -1.44 5.13 -6.99
C ALA A 48 -0.26 5.92 -6.40
N ALA A 49 0.81 6.08 -7.18
CA ALA A 49 2.06 6.70 -6.71
C ALA A 49 1.92 8.20 -6.36
N ASP A 50 0.91 8.86 -6.91
CA ASP A 50 0.55 10.26 -6.68
C ASP A 50 -0.53 10.46 -5.61
N ALA A 51 -1.07 9.36 -5.05
CA ALA A 51 -2.08 9.44 -4.01
C ALA A 51 -1.47 9.75 -2.63
N ASP A 52 -2.22 10.52 -1.83
CA ASP A 52 -1.89 10.72 -0.42
C ASP A 52 -1.79 9.37 0.30
N GLY A 53 -0.74 9.20 1.11
CA GLY A 53 -0.51 7.96 1.84
C GLY A 53 0.13 6.82 1.02
N TYR A 54 0.49 7.04 -0.25
CA TYR A 54 1.19 6.03 -1.07
C TYR A 54 2.41 5.42 -0.38
N ALA A 55 3.24 6.23 0.27
CA ALA A 55 4.43 5.74 0.97
C ALA A 55 4.09 4.71 2.07
N SER A 56 3.05 4.99 2.87
CA SER A 56 2.57 4.10 3.92
C SER A 56 1.98 2.82 3.33
N ALA A 57 1.11 2.94 2.32
CA ALA A 57 0.49 1.80 1.63
C ALA A 57 1.53 0.90 0.95
N SER A 58 2.51 1.50 0.28
CA SER A 58 3.59 0.76 -0.37
C SER A 58 4.45 -0.01 0.64
N LEU A 59 4.76 0.58 1.80
CA LEU A 59 5.53 -0.10 2.85
C LEU A 59 4.71 -1.22 3.49
N ALA A 60 3.44 -0.97 3.78
CA ALA A 60 2.50 -1.94 4.33
C ALA A 60 2.34 -3.17 3.41
N CYS A 61 2.07 -2.94 2.12
CA CYS A 61 2.00 -3.99 1.11
C CYS A 61 3.31 -4.79 1.04
N ARG A 62 4.46 -4.09 0.94
CA ARG A 62 5.78 -4.75 0.90
C ARG A 62 5.99 -5.66 2.11
N ALA A 63 5.69 -5.17 3.31
CA ALA A 63 5.88 -5.91 4.55
C ALA A 63 5.00 -7.17 4.61
N PHE A 64 3.73 -7.08 4.21
CA PHE A 64 2.82 -8.22 4.17
C PHE A 64 3.28 -9.31 3.18
N LEU A 65 3.70 -8.90 1.99
CA LEU A 65 4.20 -9.82 0.96
C LEU A 65 5.51 -10.51 1.41
N GLU A 66 6.45 -9.74 1.96
CA GLU A 66 7.70 -10.26 2.52
C GLU A 66 7.41 -11.28 3.63
N ALA A 67 6.54 -10.95 4.60
CA ALA A 67 6.19 -11.85 5.70
C ALA A 67 5.53 -13.14 5.19
N THR A 68 4.65 -13.04 4.19
CA THR A 68 4.00 -14.20 3.57
C THR A 68 5.03 -15.14 2.93
N VAL A 69 5.98 -14.59 2.17
CA VAL A 69 7.05 -15.37 1.51
C VAL A 69 7.99 -15.98 2.54
N GLN A 70 8.43 -15.21 3.53
CA GLN A 70 9.30 -15.71 4.61
C GLN A 70 8.64 -16.85 5.40
N TYR A 71 7.35 -16.72 5.74
CA TYR A 71 6.62 -17.79 6.41
C TYR A 71 6.53 -19.05 5.54
N HIS A 72 6.15 -18.90 4.26
CA HIS A 72 6.10 -20.00 3.30
C HIS A 72 7.45 -20.72 3.17
N ASP A 73 8.56 -19.97 3.08
CA ASP A 73 9.90 -20.55 3.00
C ASP A 73 10.30 -21.24 4.30
N GLY A 74 10.01 -20.63 5.44
CA GLY A 74 10.26 -21.19 6.75
C GLY A 74 9.58 -22.55 6.94
N VAL A 75 8.27 -22.64 6.66
CA VAL A 75 7.52 -23.89 6.87
C VAL A 75 7.82 -24.96 5.82
N THR A 76 8.18 -24.58 4.60
CA THR A 76 8.54 -25.56 3.55
C THR A 76 9.95 -26.11 3.76
N ALA A 77 10.91 -25.29 4.21
CA ALA A 77 12.27 -25.72 4.48
C ALA A 77 12.41 -26.48 5.81
N ARG A 78 11.78 -25.99 6.90
CA ARG A 78 11.97 -26.56 8.25
C ARG A 78 11.02 -27.71 8.55
N ASN A 79 9.78 -27.66 8.07
CA ASN A 79 8.74 -28.61 8.42
C ASN A 79 8.49 -29.64 7.30
N GLY A 80 9.24 -29.57 6.19
CA GLY A 80 9.09 -30.47 5.05
C GLY A 80 7.73 -30.35 4.36
N LEU A 81 6.99 -29.26 4.58
CA LEU A 81 5.72 -29.05 3.91
C LEU A 81 5.95 -28.84 2.41
N LYS A 82 5.01 -29.33 1.61
CA LYS A 82 5.05 -29.15 0.17
C LYS A 82 5.07 -27.65 -0.17
N ARG A 83 6.04 -27.26 -0.99
CA ARG A 83 6.15 -25.90 -1.52
C ARG A 83 4.98 -25.57 -2.45
N LEU A 84 4.36 -24.41 -2.25
CA LEU A 84 3.24 -23.92 -3.06
C LEU A 84 3.71 -22.89 -4.11
N ILE A 85 4.77 -22.15 -3.81
CA ILE A 85 5.32 -21.10 -4.68
C ILE A 85 6.76 -21.44 -5.03
N CYS A 86 7.08 -21.57 -6.32
CA CYS A 86 8.44 -21.90 -6.79
C CYS A 86 9.04 -20.78 -7.62
N TYR A 87 9.22 -19.62 -7.00
CA TYR A 87 9.87 -18.47 -7.62
C TYR A 87 11.36 -18.76 -7.94
N PRO A 88 11.91 -18.19 -9.02
CA PRO A 88 13.31 -18.40 -9.40
C PRO A 88 14.27 -17.66 -8.47
N GLN A 89 15.55 -18.05 -8.49
CA GLN A 89 16.60 -17.28 -7.83
C GLN A 89 16.63 -15.84 -8.36
N GLY A 90 16.74 -14.87 -7.44
CA GLY A 90 16.75 -13.45 -7.77
C GLY A 90 15.37 -12.79 -7.86
N ALA A 91 14.28 -13.55 -7.70
CA ALA A 91 12.96 -12.97 -7.53
C ALA A 91 12.91 -12.04 -6.30
N THR A 92 12.19 -10.93 -6.43
CA THR A 92 12.11 -9.85 -5.44
C THR A 92 10.69 -9.71 -4.90
N ILE A 93 10.53 -9.01 -3.78
CA ILE A 93 9.20 -8.64 -3.29
C ILE A 93 8.48 -7.65 -4.22
N ALA A 94 9.22 -6.89 -5.04
CA ALA A 94 8.61 -6.07 -6.08
C ALA A 94 7.94 -6.95 -7.15
N ASP A 95 8.59 -8.04 -7.56
CA ASP A 95 7.99 -9.04 -8.47
C ASP A 95 6.77 -9.69 -7.84
N ALA A 96 6.83 -9.97 -6.53
CA ALA A 96 5.68 -10.50 -5.79
C ALA A 96 4.49 -9.52 -5.78
N ARG A 97 4.75 -8.22 -5.59
CA ARG A 97 3.70 -7.19 -5.64
C ARG A 97 3.09 -7.11 -7.03
N GLU A 98 3.89 -7.09 -8.08
CA GLU A 98 3.40 -7.06 -9.46
C GLU A 98 2.50 -8.28 -9.74
N ALA A 99 2.97 -9.48 -9.38
CA ALA A 99 2.21 -10.71 -9.56
C ALA A 99 0.90 -10.71 -8.77
N PHE A 100 0.91 -10.26 -7.52
CA PHE A 100 -0.28 -10.16 -6.68
C PHE A 100 -1.30 -9.17 -7.22
N VAL A 101 -0.89 -7.93 -7.52
CA VAL A 101 -1.78 -6.88 -8.04
C VAL A 101 -2.38 -7.30 -9.39
N ALA A 102 -1.57 -7.88 -10.29
CA ALA A 102 -2.07 -8.37 -11.58
C ALA A 102 -3.09 -9.51 -11.41
N TRP A 103 -2.81 -10.46 -10.53
CA TRP A 103 -3.72 -11.57 -10.24
C TRP A 103 -5.01 -11.10 -9.58
N ALA A 104 -4.93 -10.25 -8.55
CA ALA A 104 -6.10 -9.74 -7.85
C ALA A 104 -6.98 -8.90 -8.78
N LYS A 105 -6.39 -8.02 -9.60
CA LYS A 105 -7.12 -7.28 -10.63
C LYS A 105 -7.85 -8.20 -11.62
N ALA A 106 -7.23 -9.29 -12.05
CA ALA A 106 -7.86 -10.27 -12.94
C ALA A 106 -8.99 -11.06 -12.26
N ASN A 107 -9.03 -11.11 -10.93
CA ASN A 107 -10.00 -11.85 -10.13
C ASN A 107 -10.94 -10.94 -9.32
N SER A 108 -10.94 -9.62 -9.52
CA SER A 108 -11.68 -8.67 -8.69
C SER A 108 -13.21 -8.85 -8.75
N GLY A 109 -13.72 -9.50 -9.80
CA GLY A 109 -15.13 -9.88 -9.91
C GLY A 109 -15.51 -11.19 -9.19
N ASN A 110 -14.54 -11.91 -8.63
CA ASN A 110 -14.75 -13.18 -7.94
C ASN A 110 -14.82 -12.96 -6.42
N ALA A 111 -16.05 -12.83 -5.90
CA ALA A 111 -16.28 -12.60 -4.48
C ALA A 111 -15.71 -13.69 -3.55
N GLU A 112 -15.66 -14.95 -4.00
CA GLU A 112 -15.08 -16.03 -3.22
C GLU A 112 -13.57 -15.82 -3.04
N LEU A 113 -12.85 -15.58 -4.13
CA LEU A 113 -11.39 -15.37 -4.09
C LEU A 113 -11.02 -14.08 -3.37
N MET A 114 -11.74 -12.99 -3.63
CA MET A 114 -11.46 -11.70 -3.02
C MET A 114 -11.83 -11.66 -1.53
N GLY A 115 -12.80 -12.47 -1.10
CA GLY A 115 -13.17 -12.65 0.29
C GLY A 115 -12.27 -13.62 1.08
N GLU A 116 -11.30 -14.29 0.45
CA GLU A 116 -10.36 -15.15 1.18
C GLU A 116 -9.38 -14.31 2.04
N GLN A 117 -8.87 -14.92 3.11
CA GLN A 117 -7.75 -14.37 3.88
C GLN A 117 -6.59 -13.92 2.96
N PRO A 118 -6.00 -12.73 3.15
CA PRO A 118 -5.09 -12.15 2.17
C PRO A 118 -3.86 -13.00 1.86
N VAL A 119 -3.35 -13.75 2.85
CA VAL A 119 -2.25 -14.71 2.65
C VAL A 119 -2.57 -15.76 1.58
N LYS A 120 -3.84 -16.20 1.47
CA LYS A 120 -4.28 -17.15 0.44
C LYS A 120 -4.24 -16.49 -0.94
N GLY A 121 -4.72 -15.26 -1.05
CA GLY A 121 -4.64 -14.47 -2.28
C GLY A 121 -3.20 -14.31 -2.78
N VAL A 122 -2.27 -13.94 -1.88
CA VAL A 122 -0.84 -13.84 -2.20
C VAL A 122 -0.28 -15.18 -2.66
N VAL A 123 -0.50 -16.26 -1.91
CA VAL A 123 0.02 -17.58 -2.27
C VAL A 123 -0.52 -18.06 -3.61
N ARG A 124 -1.82 -17.86 -3.89
CA ARG A 124 -2.42 -18.20 -5.20
C ARG A 124 -1.82 -17.39 -6.34
N ALA A 125 -1.68 -16.09 -6.16
CA ALA A 125 -1.08 -15.20 -7.17
C ALA A 125 0.35 -15.63 -7.50
N LEU A 126 1.17 -15.86 -6.48
CA LEU A 126 2.55 -16.26 -6.66
C LEU A 126 2.67 -17.69 -7.19
N ALA A 127 1.80 -18.62 -6.80
CA ALA A 127 1.77 -19.96 -7.36
C ALA A 127 1.33 -19.97 -8.84
N ALA A 128 0.43 -19.07 -9.23
CA ALA A 128 0.02 -18.89 -10.62
C ALA A 128 1.17 -18.34 -11.48
N LYS A 129 1.92 -17.35 -10.95
CA LYS A 129 3.11 -16.78 -11.63
C LYS A 129 4.30 -17.75 -11.64
N TYR A 130 4.49 -18.49 -10.55
CA TYR A 130 5.66 -19.33 -10.30
C TYR A 130 5.25 -20.75 -9.89
N PRO A 131 4.68 -21.54 -10.82
CA PRO A 131 4.21 -22.88 -10.52
C PRO A 131 5.38 -23.82 -10.22
N CYS A 132 5.23 -24.60 -9.15
CA CYS A 132 6.17 -25.69 -8.83
C CYS A 132 6.08 -26.82 -9.86
N LYS A 133 7.13 -27.02 -10.66
CA LYS A 133 7.26 -28.13 -11.62
C LYS A 133 8.10 -29.26 -11.00
N GLY A 134 7.54 -30.46 -10.87
CA GLY A 134 8.25 -31.63 -10.31
C GLY A 134 7.45 -32.39 -9.26
N LYS A 135 7.76 -33.69 -9.05
CA LYS A 135 6.89 -34.64 -8.33
C LYS A 135 6.81 -34.36 -6.82
N LYS A 136 5.59 -34.58 -6.32
CA LYS A 136 5.18 -34.66 -4.92
C LYS A 136 6.18 -35.47 -4.08
#